data_AF-A0A7S1I1U4-F1
#
_entry.id   AF-A0A7S1I1U4-F1
#
_cell.length_a   1.000
_cell.length_b   1.000
_cell.length_c   1.000
_cell.angle_alpha   90.00
_cell.angle_beta   90.00
_cell.angle_gamma   90.00
#
_symmetry.space_group_name_H-M   'P 1'
#
loop_
_entity.id
_entity.type
_entity.pdbx_description
1 polymer ?
#
loop_
_entity_poly.entity_id
_entity_poly.type
_entity_poly.pdbx_seq_one_letter_code
_entity_poly.pdbx_strand_id
1 'polypeptide(L)'
;ARLPIYHWTDEGCAPDLLTGLRDSGAIVVKGVPPTQEGLCTVGALFGHWQATIWGPDTWSTRTAPQGEMQVPDTAYLNVELKPHNDGCYLQDIPGLQIFLC
;
A
#
# COMPACT_ATOMS: atom_id res chain seq x y z
N ALA A 1 -16.36 12.13 2.28
CA ALA A 1 -16.07 12.05 3.73
C ALA A 1 -14.58 12.33 3.94
N ARG A 2 -14.17 12.89 5.08
CA ARG A 2 -12.73 12.95 5.42
C ARG A 2 -12.30 11.56 5.90
N LEU A 3 -11.15 11.07 5.41
CA LEU A 3 -10.60 9.80 5.87
C LEU A 3 -10.17 9.91 7.35
N PRO A 4 -10.32 8.85 8.16
CA PRO A 4 -9.69 8.78 9.48
C PRO A 4 -8.18 8.96 9.36
N ILE A 5 -7.61 9.73 10.29
CA ILE A 5 -6.17 9.99 10.35
C ILE A 5 -5.64 9.45 11.67
N TYR A 6 -4.65 8.57 11.57
CA TYR A 6 -3.90 8.01 12.68
C TYR A 6 -2.48 8.55 12.65
N HIS A 7 -1.84 8.58 13.81
CA HIS A 7 -0.46 9.04 13.95
C HIS A 7 0.41 7.87 14.40
N TRP A 8 1.49 7.65 13.67
CA TRP A 8 2.55 6.72 14.03
C TRP A 8 3.34 7.30 15.21
N THR A 9 3.67 6.43 16.16
CA THR A 9 4.53 6.73 17.31
C THR A 9 5.57 5.63 17.46
N ASP A 10 6.63 5.90 18.23
CA ASP A 10 7.65 4.88 18.53
C ASP A 10 7.07 3.70 19.34
N GLU A 11 5.94 3.91 20.01
CA GLU A 11 5.20 2.87 20.76
C GLU A 11 4.22 2.07 19.86
N GLY A 12 4.15 2.39 18.56
CA GLY A 12 3.28 1.76 17.57
C GLY A 12 2.14 2.69 17.10
N CYS A 13 1.05 2.08 16.61
CA CYS A 13 -0.12 2.80 16.12
C CYS A 13 -1.36 2.56 17.00
N ALA A 14 -2.37 3.40 16.85
CA ALA A 14 -3.58 3.36 17.65
C ALA A 14 -4.30 2.00 17.53
N PRO A 15 -4.80 1.42 18.64
CA PRO A 15 -5.36 0.07 18.67
C PRO A 15 -6.68 -0.07 17.90
N ASP A 16 -7.35 1.03 17.59
CA ASP A 16 -8.61 1.08 16.84
C ASP A 16 -8.42 1.23 15.33
N LEU A 17 -7.18 1.22 14.83
CA LEU A 17 -6.85 1.43 13.41
C LEU A 17 -7.54 0.43 12.47
N LEU A 18 -7.61 -0.86 12.83
CA LEU A 18 -8.30 -1.88 12.03
C LEU A 18 -9.83 -1.66 12.00
N THR A 19 -10.41 -1.22 13.11
CA THR A 19 -11.82 -0.84 13.19
C THR A 19 -12.08 0.36 12.29
N GLY A 20 -11.21 1.36 12.34
CA GLY A 20 -11.28 2.53 11.46
C GLY A 20 -11.25 2.14 9.99
N LEU A 21 -10.30 1.28 9.57
CA LEU A 21 -10.20 0.80 8.19
C LEU A 21 -11.44 0.03 7.75
N ARG A 22 -11.94 -0.90 8.58
CA ARG A 22 -13.15 -1.67 8.28
C ARG A 22 -14.36 -0.76 8.04
N ASP A 23 -14.52 0.27 8.87
CA ASP A 23 -15.72 1.12 8.84
C ASP A 23 -15.66 2.20 7.74
N SER A 24 -14.46 2.65 7.35
CA SER A 24 -14.28 3.71 6.34
C SER A 24 -13.86 3.20 4.95
N GLY A 25 -13.31 2.00 4.84
CA GLY A 25 -12.70 1.45 3.62
C GLY A 25 -11.32 2.02 3.27
N ALA A 26 -10.88 3.10 3.92
CA ALA A 26 -9.54 3.68 3.75
C ALA A 26 -9.17 4.58 4.95
N ILE A 27 -7.89 4.61 5.30
CA ILE A 27 -7.33 5.42 6.40
C ILE A 27 -6.01 6.07 5.97
N VAL A 28 -5.57 7.08 6.71
CA VAL A 28 -4.24 7.69 6.55
C VAL A 28 -3.45 7.54 7.85
N VAL A 29 -2.24 6.99 7.77
CA VAL A 29 -1.30 6.95 8.89
C VAL A 29 -0.19 7.96 8.64
N LYS A 30 -0.03 8.94 9.53
CA LYS A 30 0.99 10.00 9.42
C LYS A 30 2.18 9.72 10.34
N GLY A 31 3.37 10.15 9.92
CA GLY A 31 4.58 10.04 10.73
C GLY A 31 5.34 8.72 10.58
N VAL A 32 4.91 7.85 9.67
CA VAL A 32 5.66 6.64 9.31
C VAL A 32 6.92 7.06 8.55
N PRO A 33 8.12 6.58 8.94
CA PRO A 33 9.33 6.82 8.16
C PRO A 33 9.17 6.32 6.71
N PRO A 34 9.57 7.09 5.68
CA PRO A 34 9.42 6.72 4.27
C PRO A 34 10.49 5.71 3.85
N THR A 35 10.56 4.59 4.55
CA THR A 35 11.52 3.51 4.36
C THR A 35 10.78 2.19 4.18
N GLN A 36 11.45 1.22 3.54
CA GLN A 36 10.96 -0.14 3.43
C GLN A 36 10.59 -0.73 4.80
N GLU A 37 11.42 -0.47 5.81
CA GLU A 37 11.18 -0.89 7.19
C GLU A 37 9.91 -0.27 7.77
N GLY A 38 9.66 1.03 7.53
CA GLY A 38 8.43 1.70 7.93
C GLY A 38 7.18 1.06 7.30
N LEU A 39 7.24 0.76 6.00
CA LEU A 39 6.16 0.07 5.27
C LEU A 39 5.90 -1.33 5.85
N CYS A 40 6.95 -2.13 6.02
CA CYS A 40 6.87 -3.48 6.58
C CYS A 40 6.29 -3.48 8.00
N THR A 41 6.70 -2.52 8.84
CA THR A 41 6.23 -2.41 10.23
C THR A 41 4.73 -2.10 10.29
N VAL A 42 4.26 -1.16 9.46
CA VAL A 42 2.82 -0.84 9.38
C VAL A 42 2.03 -2.00 8.77
N GLY A 43 2.54 -2.62 7.70
CA GLY A 43 1.90 -3.77 7.05
C GLY A 43 1.67 -4.96 7.99
N ALA A 44 2.62 -5.20 8.91
CA ALA A 44 2.52 -6.26 9.91
C ALA A 44 1.32 -6.11 10.87
N LEU A 45 0.76 -4.89 11.02
CA LEU A 45 -0.44 -4.66 11.83
C LEU A 45 -1.71 -5.25 11.20
N PHE A 46 -1.71 -5.47 9.89
CA PHE A 46 -2.87 -5.97 9.14
C PHE A 46 -2.80 -7.47 8.86
N GLY A 47 -1.62 -8.08 9.01
CA GLY A 47 -1.40 -9.51 8.79
C GLY A 47 -0.14 -9.77 7.96
N HIS A 48 -0.28 -10.61 6.95
CA HIS A 48 0.84 -11.04 6.10
C HIS A 48 0.75 -10.42 4.71
N TRP A 49 1.91 -10.17 4.10
CA TRP A 49 1.99 -9.73 2.70
C TRP A 49 1.46 -10.82 1.77
N GLN A 50 0.66 -10.42 0.80
CA GLN A 50 0.20 -11.28 -0.28
C GLN A 50 1.19 -11.18 -1.45
N ALA A 51 1.91 -12.26 -1.72
CA ALA A 51 2.82 -12.34 -2.85
C ALA A 51 2.06 -12.20 -4.18
N THR A 52 2.59 -11.41 -5.10
CA THR A 52 2.02 -11.17 -6.42
C THR A 52 3.08 -11.29 -7.52
N ILE A 53 2.70 -11.07 -8.77
CA ILE A 53 3.64 -11.06 -9.90
C ILE A 53 4.64 -9.89 -9.86
N TRP A 54 4.37 -8.85 -9.07
CA TRP A 54 5.28 -7.71 -8.90
C TRP A 54 6.33 -7.93 -7.81
N GLY A 55 6.16 -8.95 -6.97
CA GLY A 55 7.09 -9.28 -5.89
C GLY A 55 6.43 -10.07 -4.76
N PRO A 56 7.24 -10.74 -3.91
CA PRO A 56 6.74 -11.50 -2.77
C PRO A 56 6.26 -10.62 -1.60
N ASP A 57 6.70 -9.36 -1.54
CA ASP A 57 6.44 -8.43 -0.44
C ASP A 57 5.88 -7.08 -0.92
N THR A 58 6.73 -6.18 -1.40
CA THR A 58 6.41 -4.81 -1.79
C THR A 58 7.05 -4.48 -3.12
N TRP A 59 6.56 -3.44 -3.79
CA TRP A 59 7.14 -2.94 -5.02
C TRP A 59 7.19 -1.41 -5.01
N SER A 60 8.11 -0.85 -5.78
CA SER A 60 8.19 0.61 -5.98
C SER A 60 7.12 1.07 -6.96
N THR A 61 6.66 2.31 -6.85
CA THR A 61 5.83 3.02 -7.84
C THR A 61 6.60 4.14 -8.54
N ARG A 62 7.94 4.15 -8.41
CA ARG A 62 8.79 5.14 -9.08
C ARG A 62 8.70 4.97 -10.60
N THR A 63 8.68 6.09 -11.31
CA THR A 63 8.79 6.07 -12.78
C THR A 63 10.05 5.35 -13.23
N ALA A 64 9.91 4.35 -14.11
CA ALA A 64 11.00 3.56 -14.64
C ALA A 64 10.93 3.45 -16.18
N PRO A 65 12.07 3.43 -16.89
CA PRO A 65 12.10 3.09 -18.31
C PRO A 65 11.56 1.68 -18.58
N GLN A 66 11.01 1.45 -19.77
CA GLN A 66 10.36 0.17 -20.09
C GLN A 66 11.26 -1.07 -20.00
N GLY A 67 12.58 -0.90 -20.15
CA GLY A 67 13.57 -1.97 -19.99
C GLY A 67 13.95 -2.28 -18.54
N GLU A 68 13.50 -1.49 -17.57
CA GLU A 68 13.81 -1.65 -16.14
C GLU A 68 12.61 -2.20 -15.33
N MET A 69 11.46 -2.39 -15.98
CA MET A 69 10.26 -2.94 -15.36
C MET A 69 10.27 -4.47 -15.38
N GLN A 70 10.18 -5.11 -14.21
CA GLN A 70 9.98 -6.56 -14.13
C GLN A 70 8.63 -6.98 -14.72
N VAL A 71 7.60 -6.17 -14.45
CA VAL A 71 6.25 -6.31 -15.01
C VAL A 71 5.90 -4.97 -15.66
N PRO A 72 5.68 -4.90 -16.98
CA PRO A 72 5.29 -3.66 -17.64
C PRO A 72 3.93 -3.18 -17.13
N ASP A 73 3.92 -2.03 -16.46
CA ASP A 73 2.70 -1.46 -15.86
C ASP A 73 2.67 0.06 -16.01
N THR A 74 1.47 0.61 -16.23
CA THR A 74 1.23 2.05 -16.26
C THR A 74 1.55 2.74 -14.93
N ALA A 75 1.56 2.01 -13.81
CA ALA A 75 1.97 2.49 -12.49
C ALA A 75 3.44 2.96 -12.44
N TYR A 76 4.28 2.52 -13.38
CA TYR A 76 5.67 2.94 -13.52
C TYR A 76 5.87 4.08 -14.53
N LEU A 77 4.79 4.67 -15.05
CA LEU A 77 4.83 5.76 -16.02
C LEU A 77 4.35 7.06 -15.38
N ASN A 78 4.77 8.19 -15.93
CA ASN A 78 4.29 9.51 -15.50
C ASN A 78 3.05 9.94 -16.30
N VAL A 79 2.03 9.08 -16.29
CA VAL A 79 0.73 9.31 -16.94
C VAL A 79 -0.37 9.23 -15.90
N GLU A 80 -1.50 9.88 -16.15
CA GLU A 80 -2.64 9.85 -15.23
C GLU A 80 -3.19 8.43 -15.09
N LEU A 81 -3.32 7.97 -13.84
CA LEU A 81 -4.07 6.77 -13.49
C LEU A 81 -5.47 7.19 -13.00
N LYS A 82 -6.51 6.73 -13.70
CA LYS A 82 -7.90 6.91 -13.26
C LYS A 82 -8.19 6.04 -12.03
N PRO A 83 -9.24 6.33 -11.24
CA PRO A 83 -9.64 5.45 -10.15
C PRO A 83 -9.85 4.01 -10.62
N HIS A 84 -9.19 3.06 -9.97
CA HIS A 84 -9.22 1.63 -10.30
C HIS A 84 -8.96 0.77 -9.05
N ASN A 85 -9.16 -0.53 -9.19
CA ASN A 85 -8.77 -1.54 -8.20
C ASN A 85 -7.59 -2.34 -8.77
N ASP A 86 -6.56 -2.55 -7.95
CA ASP A 86 -5.38 -3.30 -8.36
C ASP A 86 -5.64 -4.81 -8.42
N GLY A 87 -4.89 -5.50 -9.30
CA GLY A 87 -4.90 -6.96 -9.35
C GLY A 87 -6.20 -7.59 -9.87
N CYS A 88 -7.11 -6.83 -10.51
CA CYS A 88 -8.38 -7.36 -11.03
C CYS A 88 -8.26 -8.49 -12.07
N TYR A 89 -7.04 -8.75 -12.57
CA TYR A 89 -6.72 -9.84 -13.48
C TYR A 89 -6.21 -11.10 -12.76
N LEU A 90 -6.04 -11.05 -11.45
CA LEU A 90 -5.70 -12.19 -10.60
C LEU A 90 -6.97 -12.92 -10.19
N GLN A 91 -6.88 -14.25 -10.02
CA GLN A 91 -7.99 -15.05 -9.50
C GLN A 91 -8.25 -14.76 -8.00
N ASP A 92 -7.19 -14.52 -7.25
CA ASP A 92 -7.23 -14.12 -5.84
C ASP A 92 -6.64 -12.70 -5.73
N ILE A 93 -7.52 -11.71 -5.65
CA ILE A 93 -7.15 -10.30 -5.68
C ILE A 93 -6.66 -9.83 -4.30
N PRO A 94 -5.71 -8.87 -4.22
CA PRO A 94 -5.34 -8.28 -2.94
C PRO A 94 -6.54 -7.65 -2.23
N GLY A 95 -6.80 -8.08 -0.99
CA GLY A 95 -7.92 -7.56 -0.18
C GLY A 95 -7.65 -6.19 0.45
N LEU A 96 -6.36 -5.84 0.64
CA LEU A 96 -5.90 -4.57 1.18
C LEU A 96 -4.69 -4.08 0.38
N GLN A 97 -4.58 -2.75 0.24
CA GLN A 97 -3.47 -2.10 -0.43
C GLN A 97 -2.88 -0.99 0.45
N ILE A 98 -1.56 -0.95 0.56
CA ILE A 98 -0.83 0.01 1.38
C ILE A 98 0.10 0.81 0.48
N PHE A 99 0.01 2.14 0.58
CA PHE A 99 0.92 3.06 -0.07
C PHE A 99 1.74 3.81 0.98
N LEU A 100 3.05 3.84 0.81
CA LEU A 100 3.96 4.70 1.56
C LEU A 100 4.59 5.71 0.59
N CYS A 101 4.39 6.99 0.88
CA CYS A 101 4.96 8.10 0.12
C CYS A 101 6.39 8.38 0.55
#